data_AF-A0A853BLZ1-F1
#
_entry.id   AF-A0A853BLZ1-F1
#
_cell.length_a   1.000
_cell.length_b   1.000
_cell.length_c   1.000
_cell.angle_alpha   90.00
_cell.angle_beta   90.00
_cell.angle_gamma   90.00
#
_symmetry.space_group_name_H-M   'P 1'
#
loop_
_entity.id
_entity.type
_entity.pdbx_description
1 polymer ?
#
loop_
_entity_poly.entity_id
_entity_poly.type
_entity_poly.pdbx_seq_one_letter_code
_entity_poly.pdbx_strand_id
1 'polypeptide(L)'
;MRRRRSAARHLAPVVVIGLAGSLVAAPAAADDTGGVPAAPVEWGACREDVAAQAPELRCATVPVPLDYTDPQGAAIDIMVSRLAAPGPRSGAASCCSTPAAPAGPG
;
A
#
# COMPACT_ATOMS: atom_id res chain seq x y z
N MET A 1 20.14 0.83 -78.79
CA MET A 1 20.01 0.20 -77.45
C MET A 1 18.55 -0.23 -77.25
N ARG A 2 18.15 -1.43 -77.69
CA ARG A 2 17.66 -2.58 -76.87
C ARG A 2 16.68 -2.21 -75.74
N ARG A 3 15.38 -2.51 -75.92
CA ARG A 3 14.58 -3.62 -75.29
C ARG A 3 14.26 -3.35 -73.81
N ARG A 4 13.09 -3.63 -73.22
CA ARG A 4 11.76 -4.16 -73.56
C ARG A 4 10.90 -3.90 -72.30
N ARG A 5 9.59 -3.79 -72.47
CA ARG A 5 8.55 -3.76 -71.42
C ARG A 5 8.75 -4.89 -70.40
N SER A 6 8.47 -4.64 -69.12
CA SER A 6 7.89 -5.63 -68.19
C SER A 6 7.38 -4.94 -66.92
N ALA A 7 6.09 -5.13 -66.66
CA ALA A 7 5.43 -4.82 -65.40
C ALA A 7 6.04 -5.64 -64.25
N ALA A 8 6.18 -5.03 -63.08
CA ALA A 8 6.37 -5.77 -61.84
C ALA A 8 5.40 -5.20 -60.80
N ARG A 9 4.24 -5.87 -60.70
CA ARG A 9 3.37 -5.84 -59.52
C ARG A 9 4.23 -6.22 -58.32
N HIS A 10 4.42 -5.31 -57.39
CA HIS A 10 4.89 -5.66 -56.05
C HIS A 10 3.76 -5.36 -55.06
N LEU A 11 3.32 -6.45 -54.43
CA LEU A 11 2.14 -6.57 -53.61
C LEU A 11 2.23 -5.67 -52.37
N ALA A 12 1.10 -5.07 -52.01
CA ALA A 12 0.89 -4.45 -50.72
C ALA A 12 1.16 -5.46 -49.58
N PRO A 13 1.87 -5.07 -48.50
CA PRO A 13 1.93 -5.92 -47.32
C PRO A 13 0.60 -5.80 -46.57
N VAL A 14 -0.12 -6.91 -46.48
CA VAL A 14 -1.27 -7.09 -45.58
C VAL A 14 -0.74 -7.07 -44.15
N VAL A 15 -1.01 -5.99 -43.42
CA VAL A 15 -0.74 -5.88 -41.97
C VAL A 15 -1.88 -6.58 -41.23
N VAL A 16 -1.62 -7.77 -40.70
CA VAL A 16 -2.51 -8.47 -39.76
C VAL A 16 -1.68 -8.88 -38.55
N ILE A 17 -1.64 -8.03 -37.52
CA ILE A 17 -1.39 -8.43 -36.12
C ILE A 17 -2.15 -7.44 -35.24
N GLY A 18 -3.39 -7.76 -34.91
CA GLY A 18 -4.17 -7.07 -33.89
C GLY A 18 -4.82 -8.12 -33.01
N LEU A 19 -4.13 -8.57 -31.96
CA LEU A 19 -4.65 -9.42 -30.88
C LEU A 19 -3.59 -9.59 -29.76
N ALA A 20 -3.09 -8.49 -29.21
CA ALA A 20 -2.16 -8.50 -28.07
C ALA A 20 -2.47 -7.40 -27.05
N GLY A 21 -3.75 -7.18 -26.73
CA GLY A 21 -4.16 -6.07 -25.86
C GLY A 21 -5.20 -6.50 -24.83
N SER A 22 -4.82 -7.28 -23.81
CA SER A 22 -5.73 -7.51 -22.66
C SER A 22 -5.02 -7.94 -21.35
N LEU A 23 -3.80 -7.48 -21.06
CA LEU A 23 -3.19 -7.72 -19.73
C LEU A 23 -2.39 -6.48 -19.27
N VAL A 24 -3.05 -5.33 -19.21
CA VAL A 24 -2.57 -4.22 -18.35
C VAL A 24 -3.38 -4.34 -17.07
N ALA A 25 -2.82 -5.01 -16.06
CA ALA A 25 -3.27 -4.85 -14.70
C ALA A 25 -2.86 -3.45 -14.26
N ALA A 26 -3.83 -2.51 -14.27
CA ALA A 26 -3.61 -1.20 -13.69
C ALA A 26 -3.26 -1.37 -12.20
N PRO A 27 -2.27 -0.66 -11.65
CA PRO A 27 -2.08 -0.66 -10.21
C PRO A 27 -3.36 -0.13 -9.57
N ALA A 28 -3.85 -0.83 -8.53
CA ALA A 28 -4.89 -0.28 -7.69
C ALA A 28 -4.30 0.98 -7.03
N ALA A 29 -4.63 2.14 -7.58
CA ALA A 29 -4.45 3.39 -6.86
C ALA A 29 -5.36 3.29 -5.65
N ALA A 30 -4.78 3.28 -4.44
CA ALA A 30 -5.56 3.57 -3.26
C ALA A 30 -6.19 4.94 -3.50
N ASP A 31 -7.52 5.03 -3.45
CA ASP A 31 -8.20 6.31 -3.47
C ASP A 31 -7.61 7.18 -2.37
N ASP A 32 -6.88 8.22 -2.78
CA ASP A 32 -6.45 9.31 -1.93
C ASP A 32 -7.75 10.06 -1.59
N THR A 33 -8.45 9.56 -0.57
CA THR A 33 -9.80 9.96 -0.18
C THR A 33 -9.79 11.35 0.46
N GLY A 34 -9.25 12.37 -0.22
CA GLY A 34 -9.41 13.80 0.08
C GLY A 34 -9.19 14.22 1.54
N GLY A 35 -8.51 13.40 2.33
CA GLY A 35 -8.40 13.52 3.78
C GLY A 35 -7.20 14.36 4.15
N VAL A 36 -7.32 15.10 5.23
CA VAL A 36 -6.21 15.79 5.90
C VAL A 36 -5.00 14.84 5.93
N PRO A 37 -3.79 15.28 5.49
CA PRO A 37 -2.62 14.43 5.50
C PRO A 37 -2.44 13.83 6.90
N ALA A 38 -2.40 12.49 6.98
CA ALA A 38 -2.29 11.79 8.24
C ALA A 38 -1.06 12.30 8.99
N ALA A 39 -1.26 12.74 10.23
CA ALA A 39 -0.15 13.16 11.08
C ALA A 39 0.85 12.00 11.24
N PRO A 40 2.17 12.27 11.23
CA PRO A 40 3.16 11.24 11.47
C PRO A 40 2.95 10.61 12.86
N VAL A 41 3.12 9.29 12.93
CA VAL A 41 2.99 8.55 14.20
C VAL A 41 4.25 8.74 15.04
N GLU A 42 4.08 9.29 16.24
CA GLU A 42 5.16 9.55 17.19
C GLU A 42 5.45 8.31 18.06
N TRP A 43 6.57 7.64 17.78
CA TRP A 43 6.94 6.38 18.43
C TRP A 43 7.81 6.58 19.67
N GLY A 44 7.31 6.17 20.83
CA GLY A 44 7.98 6.25 22.12
C GLY A 44 8.27 4.89 22.76
N ALA A 45 8.71 4.94 24.01
CA ALA A 45 8.67 3.79 24.91
C ALA A 45 7.20 3.46 25.23
N CYS A 46 6.90 2.19 25.46
CA CYS A 46 5.60 1.78 25.96
C CYS A 46 5.42 2.19 27.42
N ARG A 47 4.16 2.21 27.87
CA ARG A 47 3.83 2.35 29.30
C ARG A 47 4.50 1.22 30.10
N GLU A 48 4.75 1.49 31.38
CA GLU A 48 5.56 0.64 32.25
C GLU A 48 5.01 -0.80 32.38
N ASP A 49 3.68 -0.95 32.41
CA ASP A 49 2.97 -2.23 32.44
C ASP A 49 3.26 -3.10 31.19
N VAL A 50 3.38 -2.48 30.02
CA VAL A 50 3.73 -3.16 28.76
C VAL A 50 5.23 -3.35 28.65
N ALA A 51 6.03 -2.32 28.97
CA ALA A 51 7.48 -2.34 28.86
C ALA A 51 8.13 -3.37 29.80
N ALA A 52 7.53 -3.64 30.96
CA ALA A 52 7.98 -4.68 31.88
C ALA A 52 7.89 -6.10 31.28
N GLN A 53 6.96 -6.31 30.34
CA GLN A 53 6.72 -7.61 29.70
C GLN A 53 7.42 -7.74 28.35
N ALA A 54 7.53 -6.64 27.61
CA ALA A 54 8.10 -6.60 26.26
C ALA A 54 8.90 -5.30 26.03
N PRO A 55 10.11 -5.17 26.62
CA PRO A 55 10.92 -3.95 26.58
C PRO A 55 11.39 -3.54 25.18
N GLU A 56 11.41 -4.48 24.23
CA GLU A 56 11.78 -4.26 22.84
C GLU A 56 10.68 -3.55 22.02
N LEU A 57 9.46 -3.47 22.54
CA LEU A 57 8.35 -2.81 21.86
C LEU A 57 8.50 -1.29 21.86
N ARG A 58 8.06 -0.68 20.77
CA ARG A 58 7.84 0.76 20.66
C ARG A 58 6.35 1.00 20.53
N CYS A 59 5.82 1.92 21.32
CA CYS A 59 4.39 2.23 21.32
C CYS A 59 4.15 3.65 20.80
N ALA A 60 2.94 3.87 20.29
CA ALA A 60 2.44 5.18 19.92
C ALA A 60 0.94 5.26 20.20
N THR A 61 0.43 6.48 20.32
CA THR A 61 -1.00 6.75 20.41
C THR A 61 -1.45 7.37 19.09
N VAL A 62 -2.49 6.79 18.49
CA VAL A 62 -3.10 7.27 17.26
C VAL A 62 -4.52 7.72 17.57
N PRO A 63 -4.83 9.03 17.47
CA PRO A 63 -6.19 9.51 17.60
C PRO A 63 -6.98 9.13 16.35
N VAL A 64 -8.16 8.55 16.55
CA VAL A 64 -9.10 8.23 15.46
C VAL A 64 -10.47 8.81 15.79
N PRO A 65 -11.27 9.20 14.77
CA PRO A 65 -12.62 9.66 15.04
C PRO A 65 -13.44 8.53 15.64
N LEU A 66 -14.24 8.86 16.65
CA LEU A 66 -15.20 7.96 17.25
C LEU A 66 -16.28 7.55 16.22
N ASP A 67 -16.67 8.49 15.36
CA ASP A 67 -17.59 8.29 14.26
C ASP A 67 -16.92 8.71 12.94
N TYR A 68 -16.65 7.76 12.05
CA TYR A 68 -16.03 8.04 10.76
C TYR A 68 -16.95 8.77 9.77
N THR A 69 -18.26 8.87 10.04
CA THR A 69 -19.18 9.72 9.27
C THR A 69 -19.08 11.20 9.66
N ASP A 70 -18.52 11.50 10.83
CA ASP A 70 -18.15 12.84 11.29
C ASP A 70 -16.67 12.88 11.74
N PRO A 71 -15.72 12.96 10.79
CA PRO A 71 -14.29 12.88 11.09
C PRO A 71 -13.74 14.09 11.86
N GLN A 72 -14.55 15.13 12.06
CA GLN A 72 -14.20 16.31 12.88
C GLN A 72 -14.86 16.28 14.27
N GLY A 73 -15.62 15.23 14.57
CA GLY A 73 -16.28 15.01 15.85
C GLY A 73 -15.32 14.53 16.94
N ALA A 74 -15.87 13.84 17.95
CA ALA A 74 -15.07 13.30 19.05
C ALA A 74 -14.04 12.28 18.55
N ALA A 75 -12.84 12.29 19.15
CA ALA A 75 -11.79 11.32 18.86
C ALA A 75 -11.55 10.38 20.06
N ILE A 76 -11.07 9.18 19.77
CA ILE A 76 -10.57 8.22 20.74
C ILE A 76 -9.11 7.89 20.45
N ASP A 77 -8.38 7.53 21.49
CA ASP A 77 -6.98 7.15 21.40
C ASP A 77 -6.83 5.64 21.24
N ILE A 78 -6.18 5.21 20.17
CA ILE A 78 -5.77 3.82 19.96
C ILE A 78 -4.27 3.70 20.23
N MET A 79 -3.90 2.85 21.19
CA MET A 79 -2.50 2.48 21.39
C MET A 79 -2.09 1.43 20.37
N VAL A 80 -1.01 1.70 19.65
CA VAL A 80 -0.37 0.76 18.73
C VAL A 80 1.02 0.44 19.22
N SER A 81 1.43 -0.82 19.10
CA SER A 81 2.78 -1.30 19.39
C SER A 81 3.46 -1.75 18.09
N ARG A 82 4.79 -1.67 18.04
CA ARG A 82 5.59 -2.27 16.97
C ARG A 82 6.84 -2.91 17.51
N LEU A 83 7.22 -4.01 16.87
CA LEU A 83 8.52 -4.64 17.00
C LEU A 83 9.28 -4.49 15.69
N ALA A 84 10.57 -4.15 15.77
CA ALA A 84 11.40 -4.07 14.58
C ALA A 84 11.62 -5.48 14.00
N ALA A 85 11.42 -5.63 12.68
CA ALA A 85 11.74 -6.87 12.00
C ALA A 85 13.26 -7.16 12.12
N PRO A 86 13.67 -8.41 12.38
CA PRO A 86 15.08 -8.77 12.36
C PRO A 86 15.60 -8.76 10.90
N GLY A 87 16.71 -8.07 10.65
CA GLY A 87 17.39 -8.06 9.35
C GLY A 87 17.33 -6.71 8.61
N PRO A 88 17.71 -6.68 7.32
CA PRO A 88 17.81 -5.44 6.56
C PRO A 88 16.44 -4.79 6.35
N ARG A 89 16.39 -3.46 6.50
CA ARG A 89 15.16 -2.66 6.39
C ARG A 89 14.52 -2.72 4.99
N SER A 90 15.28 -3.04 3.96
CA SER A 90 14.80 -3.11 2.58
C SER A 90 13.83 -4.28 2.38
N GLY A 91 12.55 -3.97 2.16
CA GLY A 91 11.52 -4.96 1.85
C GLY A 91 10.76 -5.53 3.05
N ALA A 92 10.99 -5.01 4.26
CA ALA A 92 10.20 -5.39 5.43
C ALA A 92 8.78 -4.80 5.33
N ALA A 93 7.77 -5.67 5.20
CA ALA A 93 6.36 -5.29 5.29
C ALA A 93 5.89 -5.29 6.76
N SER A 94 4.97 -4.38 7.10
CA SER A 94 4.32 -4.39 8.41
C SER A 94 3.38 -5.59 8.50
N CYS A 95 3.60 -6.45 9.50
CA CYS A 95 2.67 -7.50 9.88
C CYS A 95 1.86 -7.01 11.09
N CYS A 96 0.56 -6.81 10.91
CA CYS A 96 -0.31 -6.39 12.00
C CYS A 96 -0.98 -7.61 12.63
N SER A 97 -0.78 -7.77 13.94
CA SER A 97 -1.52 -8.73 14.75
C SER A 97 -2.68 -8.02 15.42
N THR A 98 -3.88 -8.60 15.33
CA THR A 98 -5.02 -8.16 16.14
C THR A 98 -5.24 -9.18 17.25
N PRO A 99 -5.42 -8.75 18.51
CA PRO A 99 -5.73 -9.67 19.59
C PRO A 99 -7.01 -10.45 19.26
N ALA A 100 -7.02 -11.73 19.58
CA ALA A 100 -8.20 -12.57 19.41
C ALA A 100 -9.21 -12.29 20.55
N ALA A 101 -10.38 -11.75 20.19
CA ALA A 101 -11.52 -11.45 21.07
C ALA A 101 -11.33 -10.23 22.04
N PRO A 102 -12.43 -9.54 22.46
CA PRO A 102 -12.33 -8.17 22.97
C PRO A 102 -11.74 -8.13 24.39
N ALA A 103 -10.79 -7.21 24.58
CA ALA A 103 -10.18 -6.74 25.84
C ALA A 103 -8.82 -7.34 26.28
N GLY A 104 -8.17 -8.22 25.52
CA GLY A 104 -6.77 -8.58 25.77
C GLY A 104 -5.79 -7.61 25.10
N PRO A 105 -4.64 -7.24 25.73
CA PRO A 105 -3.55 -6.61 24.99
C PRO A 105 -3.05 -7.60 23.92
N GLY A 106 -2.88 -7.09 22.69
CA GLY A 106 -2.35 -7.82 21.54
C GLY A 106 -0.87 -7.54 21.28
#